data_AF-A0A6H2GZA7-F1
#
_entry.id   AF-A0A6H2GZA7-F1
#
_cell.length_a   1.000
_cell.length_b   1.000
_cell.length_c   1.000
_cell.angle_alpha   90.00
_cell.angle_beta   90.00
_cell.angle_gamma   90.00
#
_symmetry.space_group_name_H-M   'P 1'
#
loop_
_entity.id
_entity.type
_entity.pdbx_description
1 polymer ?
#
loop_
_entity_poly.entity_id
_entity_poly.type
_entity_poly.pdbx_seq_one_letter_code
_entity_poly.pdbx_strand_id
1 'polypeptide(L)'
;MRLIDADKQLEWLERELHYSQRENRQDEAKALDMTIGKIKSGAFDPPTPEPPKFKAGDRVRSRARKKVEGTVTGYSESGKRVRVVVPHPRYDWPYTAYYAPEALELIEEGTHEKD
;
A
#
# COMPACT_ATOMS: atom_id res chain seq x y z
N MET A 1 -6.31 -23.10 -8.82
CA MET A 1 -6.00 -22.06 -9.82
C MET A 1 -4.52 -22.15 -10.12
N ARG A 2 -4.10 -22.47 -11.35
CA ARG A 2 -2.67 -22.51 -11.70
C ARG A 2 -2.23 -21.05 -11.91
N LEU A 3 -1.37 -20.53 -11.04
CA LEU A 3 -0.71 -19.25 -11.29
C LEU A 3 0.12 -19.39 -12.56
N ILE A 4 -0.08 -18.48 -13.51
CA ILE A 4 0.79 -18.37 -14.67
C ILE A 4 2.16 -17.93 -14.16
N ASP A 5 3.19 -18.66 -14.55
CA ASP A 5 4.57 -18.36 -14.21
C ASP A 5 5.02 -17.14 -15.03
N ALA A 6 5.24 -16.01 -14.35
CA ALA A 6 5.54 -14.73 -14.99
C ALA A 6 6.85 -14.79 -15.78
N ASP A 7 7.84 -15.53 -15.30
CA ASP A 7 9.14 -15.68 -15.95
C ASP A 7 8.98 -16.46 -17.25
N LYS A 8 8.25 -17.59 -17.22
CA LYS A 8 7.94 -18.37 -18.43
C LYS A 8 7.15 -17.57 -19.46
N GLN A 9 6.26 -16.69 -19.00
CA GLN A 9 5.48 -15.83 -19.90
C GLN A 9 6.35 -14.74 -20.53
N LEU A 10 7.31 -14.18 -19.78
CA LEU A 10 8.28 -13.21 -20.29
C LEU A 10 9.23 -13.86 -21.31
N GLU A 11 9.75 -15.06 -21.02
CA GLU A 11 10.58 -15.83 -21.95
C GLU A 11 9.85 -16.13 -23.27
N TRP A 12 8.56 -16.48 -23.20
CA TRP A 12 7.75 -16.68 -24.40
C TRP A 12 7.62 -15.41 -25.24
N LEU A 13 7.34 -14.26 -24.61
CA LEU A 13 7.25 -12.97 -25.31
C LEU A 13 8.58 -12.55 -25.97
N GLU A 14 9.70 -12.77 -25.29
CA GLU A 14 11.04 -12.49 -25.84
C GLU A 14 11.34 -13.35 -27.07
N ARG A 15 10.90 -14.62 -27.04
CA ARG A 15 11.03 -15.52 -28.19
C ARG A 15 10.18 -15.08 -29.38
N GLU A 16 8.93 -14.66 -29.13
CA GLU A 16 8.06 -14.12 -30.18
C GLU A 16 8.65 -12.84 -30.78
N LEU A 17 9.24 -11.96 -29.95
CA LEU A 17 9.91 -10.74 -30.45
C LEU A 17 11.04 -11.11 -31.44
N HIS A 18 11.88 -12.07 -31.07
CA HIS A 18 12.96 -12.53 -31.94
C HIS A 18 12.43 -13.15 -33.25
N TYR A 19 11.31 -13.88 -33.19
CA TYR A 19 10.66 -14.42 -34.37
C TYR A 19 10.11 -13.32 -35.29
N SER A 20 9.37 -12.35 -34.75
CA SER A 20 8.83 -11.23 -35.52
C SER A 20 9.92 -10.36 -36.16
N GLN A 21 11.04 -10.15 -35.47
CA GLN A 21 12.21 -9.47 -36.04
C GLN A 21 12.81 -10.24 -37.22
N ARG A 22 12.96 -11.57 -37.09
CA ARG A 22 13.49 -12.43 -38.16
C ARG A 22 12.57 -12.47 -39.38
N GLU A 23 11.26 -12.47 -39.17
CA GLU A 23 10.24 -12.46 -40.23
C GLU A 23 9.95 -11.05 -40.77
N ASN A 24 10.70 -10.03 -40.34
CA ASN A 24 10.56 -8.63 -40.75
C ASN A 24 9.15 -8.04 -40.49
N ARG A 25 8.47 -8.51 -39.44
CA ARG A 25 7.15 -8.04 -38.99
C ARG A 25 7.31 -6.86 -38.03
N GLN A 26 7.62 -5.70 -38.60
CA GLN A 26 8.06 -4.52 -37.84
C GLN A 26 7.05 -4.02 -36.79
N ASP A 27 5.76 -3.97 -37.13
CA ASP A 27 4.73 -3.50 -36.20
C ASP A 27 4.54 -4.44 -35.01
N GLU A 28 4.58 -5.75 -35.27
CA GLU A 28 4.48 -6.79 -34.23
C GLU A 28 5.70 -6.75 -33.30
N ALA A 29 6.91 -6.67 -33.87
CA ALA A 29 8.14 -6.56 -33.09
C ALA A 29 8.12 -5.32 -32.18
N LYS A 30 7.65 -4.17 -32.68
CA LYS A 30 7.53 -2.94 -31.90
C LYS A 30 6.52 -3.09 -30.75
N ALA A 31 5.37 -3.72 -31.00
CA ALA A 31 4.36 -3.95 -29.97
C ALA A 31 4.87 -4.89 -28.86
N LEU A 32 5.59 -5.95 -29.24
CA LEU A 32 6.18 -6.91 -28.32
C LEU A 32 7.27 -6.27 -27.45
N ASP A 33 8.18 -5.51 -28.06
CA ASP A 33 9.24 -4.79 -27.35
C ASP A 33 8.69 -3.80 -26.31
N MET A 34 7.68 -3.00 -26.69
CA MET A 34 7.00 -2.09 -25.76
C MET A 34 6.32 -2.84 -24.61
N THR A 35 5.73 -3.99 -24.88
CA THR A 35 5.02 -4.79 -23.87
C THR A 35 5.98 -5.42 -22.88
N ILE A 36 7.07 -6.02 -23.38
CA ILE A 36 8.17 -6.55 -22.56
C ILE A 36 8.76 -5.44 -21.69
N GLY A 37 8.99 -4.25 -22.26
CA GLY A 37 9.48 -3.09 -21.51
C GLY A 37 8.58 -2.70 -20.34
N LYS A 38 7.25 -2.63 -20.54
CA LYS A 38 6.28 -2.31 -19.48
C LYS A 38 6.21 -3.37 -18.39
N ILE A 39 6.35 -4.64 -18.75
CA ILE A 39 6.38 -5.74 -17.78
C ILE A 39 7.66 -5.63 -16.94
N LYS A 40 8.82 -5.51 -17.57
CA LYS A 40 10.11 -5.39 -16.88
C LYS A 40 10.23 -4.13 -16.02
N SER A 41 9.55 -3.05 -16.39
CA SER A 41 9.53 -1.81 -15.59
C SER A 41 8.60 -1.87 -14.37
N GLY A 42 7.89 -2.98 -14.15
CA GLY A 42 6.90 -3.07 -13.09
C GLY A 42 5.73 -2.10 -13.28
N ALA A 43 5.43 -1.68 -14.52
CA ALA A 43 4.35 -0.72 -14.77
C ALA A 43 2.96 -1.28 -14.38
N PHE A 44 2.86 -2.60 -14.24
CA PHE A 44 1.67 -3.31 -13.79
C PHE A 44 1.75 -3.76 -12.33
N ASP A 45 2.90 -3.53 -11.66
CA ASP A 45 3.04 -3.89 -10.26
C ASP A 45 2.17 -2.94 -9.43
N PRO A 46 1.45 -3.47 -8.43
CA PRO A 46 0.72 -2.60 -7.51
C PRO A 46 1.73 -1.68 -6.82
N PRO A 47 1.35 -0.41 -6.55
CA PRO A 47 2.24 0.50 -5.84
C PRO A 47 2.65 -0.13 -4.51
N THR A 48 3.94 -0.05 -4.18
CA THR A 48 4.44 -0.48 -2.88
C THR A 48 3.63 0.23 -1.79
N PRO A 49 2.98 -0.49 -0.87
CA PRO A 49 2.24 0.16 0.21
C PRO A 49 3.22 0.99 1.03
N GLU A 50 2.92 2.28 1.19
CA GLU A 50 3.72 3.14 2.05
C GLU A 50 3.69 2.59 3.49
N PRO A 51 4.82 2.60 4.21
CA PRO A 51 4.85 2.16 5.60
C PRO A 51 3.85 2.99 6.42
N PRO A 52 3.08 2.37 7.32
CA PRO A 52 2.09 3.07 8.09
C PRO A 52 2.75 4.14 8.97
N LYS A 53 2.29 5.38 8.83
CA LYS A 53 2.77 6.54 9.60
C LYS A 53 2.65 6.39 11.12
N PHE A 54 1.69 5.59 11.60
CA PHE A 54 1.47 5.32 13.01
C PHE A 54 1.39 3.81 13.24
N LYS A 55 1.71 3.36 14.45
CA LYS A 55 1.63 1.97 14.88
C LYS A 55 0.52 1.80 15.90
N ALA A 56 0.03 0.57 16.03
CA ALA A 56 -0.90 0.25 17.12
C ALA A 56 -0.20 0.49 18.46
N GLY A 57 -0.90 1.14 19.39
CA GLY A 57 -0.35 1.58 20.68
C GLY A 57 0.08 3.06 20.71
N ASP A 58 0.33 3.69 19.56
CA ASP A 58 0.71 5.11 19.52
C ASP A 58 -0.40 5.99 20.08
N ARG A 59 -0.03 6.98 20.91
CA ARG A 59 -0.96 8.05 21.29
C ARG A 59 -0.90 9.17 20.28
N VAL A 60 -2.06 9.55 19.77
CA VAL A 60 -2.20 10.56 18.74
C VAL A 60 -3.21 11.63 19.14
N ARG A 61 -2.97 12.86 18.67
CA ARG A 61 -3.87 14.01 18.84
C ARG A 61 -4.47 14.40 17.49
N SER A 62 -5.75 14.77 17.48
CA SER A 62 -6.33 15.41 16.30
C SER A 62 -5.78 16.83 16.13
N ARG A 63 -5.20 17.14 14.97
CA ARG A 63 -4.74 18.50 14.63
C ARG A 63 -5.88 19.52 14.60
N ALA A 64 -7.05 19.10 14.08
CA ALA A 64 -8.23 19.95 13.98
C ALA A 64 -8.93 20.15 15.34
N ARG A 65 -8.87 19.14 16.22
CA ARG A 65 -9.46 19.20 17.56
C ARG A 65 -8.41 18.84 18.60
N LYS A 66 -7.56 19.80 18.97
CA LYS A 66 -6.41 19.59 19.87
C LYS A 66 -6.76 18.98 21.25
N LYS A 67 -8.02 19.05 21.69
CA LYS A 67 -8.50 18.43 22.94
C LYS A 67 -8.84 16.93 22.79
N VAL A 68 -8.81 16.39 21.58
CA VAL A 68 -9.17 15.01 21.27
C VAL A 68 -7.88 14.22 21.07
N GLU A 69 -7.61 13.34 22.02
CA GLU A 69 -6.48 12.42 22.02
C GLU A 69 -7.00 10.98 22.09
N GLY A 70 -6.27 10.04 21.52
CA GLY A 70 -6.61 8.64 21.63
C GLY A 70 -5.45 7.73 21.27
N THR A 71 -5.70 6.43 21.33
CA THR A 71 -4.71 5.38 21.06
C THR A 71 -4.99 4.76 19.70
N VAL A 72 -3.98 4.67 18.86
CA VAL A 72 -4.06 3.99 17.58
C VAL A 72 -4.23 2.50 17.81
N THR A 73 -5.20 1.89 17.14
CA THR A 73 -5.41 0.42 17.16
C THR A 73 -5.12 -0.24 15.83
N GLY A 74 -4.83 0.54 14.79
CA GLY A 74 -4.44 0.05 13.47
C GLY A 74 -4.97 0.93 12.35
N TYR A 75 -5.15 0.34 11.17
CA TYR A 75 -5.69 1.01 9.98
C TYR A 75 -7.01 0.39 9.56
N SER A 76 -7.83 1.16 8.84
CA SER A 76 -8.98 0.64 8.10
C SER A 76 -8.51 -0.39 7.06
N GLU A 77 -9.41 -1.27 6.61
CA GLU A 77 -9.12 -2.28 5.57
C GLU A 77 -8.51 -1.69 4.28
N SER A 78 -8.87 -0.45 3.94
CA SER A 78 -8.31 0.25 2.77
C SER A 78 -6.90 0.83 2.99
N GLY A 79 -6.36 0.78 4.21
CA GLY A 79 -5.10 1.44 4.60
C GLY A 79 -5.15 2.97 4.65
N LYS A 80 -6.25 3.61 4.26
CA LYS A 80 -6.32 5.09 4.11
C LYS A 80 -6.61 5.83 5.40
N ARG A 81 -7.16 5.17 6.42
CA ARG A 81 -7.53 5.80 7.69
C ARG A 81 -6.93 5.07 8.87
N VAL A 82 -6.45 5.83 9.84
CA VAL A 82 -5.98 5.36 11.14
C VAL A 82 -7.19 5.16 12.03
N ARG A 83 -7.33 3.98 12.62
CA ARG A 83 -8.32 3.67 13.64
C ARG A 83 -7.77 4.08 14.99
N VAL A 84 -8.50 4.95 15.69
CA VAL A 84 -8.12 5.53 16.98
C VAL A 84 -9.23 5.29 17.99
N VAL A 85 -8.89 4.74 19.14
CA VAL A 85 -9.79 4.62 20.30
C VAL A 85 -9.63 5.87 21.16
N VAL A 86 -10.71 6.61 21.31
CA VAL A 86 -10.74 7.90 22.03
C VAL A 86 -11.54 7.73 23.32
N PRO A 87 -10.99 8.10 24.49
CA PRO A 87 -11.74 8.09 25.74
C PRO A 87 -12.89 9.11 25.68
N HIS A 88 -14.05 8.72 26.20
CA HIS A 88 -15.19 9.63 26.26
C HIS A 88 -15.06 10.55 27.48
N PRO A 89 -15.24 11.88 27.36
CA PRO A 89 -15.01 12.81 28.47
C PRO A 89 -16.04 12.71 29.60
N ARG A 90 -17.14 11.98 29.39
CA ARG A 90 -18.26 11.86 30.35
C ARG A 90 -18.63 10.42 30.70
N TYR A 91 -18.13 9.43 29.98
CA TYR A 91 -18.55 8.04 30.13
C TYR A 91 -17.31 7.15 30.15
N ASP A 92 -17.40 6.02 30.84
CA ASP A 92 -16.29 5.07 30.96
C ASP A 92 -16.09 4.21 29.70
N TRP A 93 -17.01 4.28 28.72
CA TRP A 93 -16.81 3.63 27.44
C TRP A 93 -16.03 4.53 26.46
N PRO A 94 -14.95 4.04 25.84
CA PRO A 94 -14.31 4.76 24.75
C PRO A 94 -15.13 4.62 23.45
N TYR A 95 -14.86 5.48 22.47
CA TYR A 95 -15.41 5.35 21.13
C TYR A 95 -14.30 5.23 20.08
N THR A 96 -14.63 4.59 18.96
CA THR A 96 -13.69 4.45 17.84
C THR A 96 -13.91 5.58 16.84
N ALA A 97 -12.83 6.25 16.46
CA ALA A 97 -12.81 7.26 15.41
C ALA A 97 -11.79 6.91 14.33
N TYR A 98 -12.06 7.38 13.11
CA TYR A 98 -11.19 7.14 11.95
C TYR A 98 -10.67 8.46 11.41
N TYR A 99 -9.36 8.61 11.33
CA TYR A 99 -8.72 9.84 10.85
C TYR A 99 -7.82 9.58 9.66
N ALA A 100 -7.66 10.58 8.79
CA ALA A 100 -6.55 10.57 7.84
C ALA A 100 -5.22 10.70 8.63
N PRO A 101 -4.14 10.01 8.25
CA PRO A 101 -2.86 10.09 8.96
C PRO A 101 -2.29 11.53 9.08
N GLU A 102 -2.69 12.43 8.20
CA GLU A 102 -2.24 13.83 8.11
C GLU A 102 -3.01 14.72 9.09
N ALA A 103 -4.21 14.28 9.49
CA ALA A 103 -5.05 14.95 10.48
C ALA A 103 -4.64 14.63 11.92
N LEU A 104 -3.64 13.77 12.10
CA LEU A 104 -3.12 13.34 13.39
C LEU A 104 -1.70 13.85 13.61
N GLU A 105 -1.36 13.98 14.89
CA GLU A 105 -0.04 14.29 15.39
C GLU A 105 0.32 13.24 16.44
N LEU A 106 1.53 12.68 16.34
CA LEU A 106 2.04 11.74 17.32
C LEU A 106 2.35 12.49 18.62
N ILE A 107 1.83 11.99 19.74
CA ILE A 107 2.12 12.52 21.08
C ILE A 107 3.17 11.65 21.75
N GLU A 108 2.98 10.33 21.68
CA GLU A 108 3.80 9.34 22.37
C GLU A 108 3.80 8.05 21.56
N GLU A 109 4.98 7.45 21.39
CA GLU A 109 5.11 6.15 20.74
C GLU A 109 4.60 5.04 21.67
N GLY A 110 3.86 4.09 21.12
CA GLY A 110 3.44 2.91 21.85
C GLY A 110 4.66 2.08 22.26
N THR A 111 4.81 1.79 23.55
CA THR A 111 5.88 0.92 24.04
C THR A 111 5.60 -0.51 23.58
N HIS A 112 6.40 -1.01 22.63
CA HIS A 112 6.46 -2.44 22.36
C HIS A 112 7.23 -3.09 23.51
N GLU A 113 6.53 -3.71 24.47
CA GLU A 113 7.12 -4.84 25.19
C GLU A 113 7.39 -5.92 24.13
N LYS A 114 8.69 -6.13 23.86
CA LYS A 114 9.17 -7.33 23.17
C LYS A 114 9.00 -8.47 24.16
N ASP A 115 7.93 -9.25 24.02
CA ASP A 115 7.92 -10.64 24.47
C ASP A 115 8.77 -11.51 23.52
#